data_AF-A0A258DAS9-F1
#
_entry.id   AF-A0A258DAS9-F1
#
_cell.length_a   1.000
_cell.length_b   1.000
_cell.length_c   1.000
_cell.angle_alpha   90.00
_cell.angle_beta   90.00
_cell.angle_gamma   90.00
#
_symmetry.space_group_name_H-M   'P 1'
#
loop_
_entity.id
_entity.type
_entity.pdbx_description
1 polymer ?
#
loop_
_entity_poly.entity_id
_entity_poly.type
_entity_poly.pdbx_seq_one_letter_code
_entity_poly.pdbx_strand_id
1 'polypeptide(L)'
;MVSLDVIATLFVVAALAGALDAIAGGGGLVTLPALLLAGLSPVQALGTNKLQGAVSAISSTSAFARRGLIDWKTAWPVALAAAAAGLCGALCASLPCFVAPLVGFYDGIFGPGAGAFYMVAIVTLLGYGALKATAHTKLANAASNLGSLVLFTLKGAVVWPVGLAMAAGAFIGAQVGSRLAMRFGPKLIRPLLVVISCAMAVKLLADPANPLRMAMGF
;
A
#
# COMPACT_ATOMS: atom_id res chain seq x y z
N MET A 1 -23.96 -6.26 10.55
CA MET A 1 -23.26 -5.10 11.14
C MET A 1 -21.86 -5.55 11.55
N VAL A 2 -20.82 -4.77 11.27
CA VAL A 2 -19.45 -5.13 11.67
C VAL A 2 -19.33 -4.94 13.19
N SER A 3 -18.90 -5.98 13.91
CA SER A 3 -18.75 -5.93 15.38
C SER A 3 -17.67 -4.94 15.80
N LEU A 4 -17.83 -4.31 16.97
CA LEU A 4 -16.87 -3.34 17.51
C LEU A 4 -15.46 -3.95 17.65
N ASP A 5 -15.39 -5.23 18.01
CA ASP A 5 -14.14 -5.99 18.16
C ASP A 5 -13.37 -6.12 16.84
N VAL A 6 -14.09 -6.28 15.72
CA VAL A 6 -13.48 -6.34 14.39
C VAL A 6 -12.90 -4.99 14.01
N ILE A 7 -13.61 -3.89 14.32
CA ILE A 7 -13.12 -2.53 14.06
C ILE A 7 -11.87 -2.23 14.91
N ALA A 8 -11.87 -2.61 16.19
CA ALA A 8 -10.72 -2.44 17.08
C ALA A 8 -9.51 -3.26 16.59
N THR A 9 -9.73 -4.50 16.16
CA THR A 9 -8.68 -5.34 15.59
C THR A 9 -8.11 -4.74 14.31
N LEU A 10 -8.98 -4.28 13.39
CA LEU A 10 -8.57 -3.64 12.14
C LEU A 10 -7.85 -2.30 12.37
N PHE A 11 -8.19 -1.56 13.43
CA PHE A 11 -7.43 -0.38 13.85
C PHE A 11 -5.99 -0.73 14.21
N VAL A 12 -5.78 -1.76 15.04
CA VAL A 12 -4.44 -2.20 15.45
C VAL A 12 -3.64 -2.71 14.26
N VAL A 13 -4.26 -3.54 13.42
CA VAL A 13 -3.68 -4.03 12.17
C VAL A 13 -3.31 -2.85 11.25
N ALA A 14 -4.17 -1.84 11.16
CA ALA A 14 -3.92 -0.66 10.36
C ALA A 14 -2.78 0.21 10.90
N ALA A 15 -2.61 0.29 12.23
CA ALA A 15 -1.49 0.99 12.84
C ALA A 15 -0.14 0.31 12.53
N LEU A 16 -0.07 -1.02 12.69
CA LEU A 16 1.12 -1.78 12.30
C LEU A 16 1.40 -1.64 10.80
N ALA A 17 0.37 -1.79 9.97
CA ALA A 17 0.47 -1.62 8.53
C ALA A 17 0.92 -0.22 8.12
N GLY A 18 0.44 0.84 8.79
CA GLY A 18 0.85 2.22 8.53
C GLY A 18 2.33 2.46 8.89
N ALA A 19 2.82 1.84 9.96
CA ALA A 19 4.23 1.92 10.34
C ALA A 19 5.12 1.22 9.32
N LEU A 20 4.78 -0.01 8.93
CA LEU A 20 5.50 -0.78 7.90
C LEU A 20 5.45 -0.06 6.55
N ASP A 21 4.28 0.47 6.18
CA ASP A 21 4.11 1.24 4.97
C ASP A 21 5.01 2.47 4.98
N ALA A 22 5.11 3.22 6.07
CA ALA A 22 6.01 4.38 6.15
C ALA A 22 7.50 4.03 6.02
N ILE A 23 7.91 2.81 6.41
CA ILE A 23 9.33 2.38 6.41
C ILE A 23 9.73 1.76 5.07
N ALA A 24 9.03 0.73 4.62
CA ALA A 24 9.41 -0.06 3.43
C ALA A 24 8.31 -0.09 2.36
N GLY A 25 7.10 0.36 2.70
CA GLY A 25 5.93 0.18 1.85
C GLY A 25 5.23 -1.16 2.06
N GLY A 26 3.98 -1.24 1.60
CA GLY A 26 3.25 -2.51 1.55
C GLY A 26 2.32 -2.76 2.74
N GLY A 27 1.84 -1.73 3.43
CA GLY A 27 0.86 -1.88 4.53
C GLY A 27 -0.42 -2.63 4.11
N GLY A 28 -0.81 -2.55 2.83
CA GLY A 28 -1.90 -3.34 2.27
C GLY A 28 -1.70 -4.86 2.37
N LEU A 29 -0.45 -5.36 2.46
CA LEU A 29 -0.14 -6.79 2.53
C LEU A 29 -0.69 -7.39 3.82
N VAL A 30 -0.77 -6.55 4.84
CA VAL A 30 -1.27 -6.90 6.16
C VAL A 30 -2.77 -6.64 6.24
N THR A 31 -3.24 -5.50 5.73
CA THR A 31 -4.63 -5.08 5.94
C THR A 31 -5.63 -5.71 4.97
N LEU A 32 -5.25 -6.08 3.75
CA LEU A 32 -6.16 -6.76 2.83
C LEU A 32 -6.56 -8.16 3.31
N PRO A 33 -5.64 -9.06 3.72
CA PRO A 33 -6.04 -10.34 4.32
C PRO A 33 -6.91 -10.15 5.56
N ALA A 34 -6.59 -9.17 6.42
CA ALA A 34 -7.40 -8.88 7.60
C ALA A 34 -8.82 -8.41 7.25
N LEU A 35 -8.98 -7.60 6.20
CA LEU A 35 -10.29 -7.16 5.72
C LEU A 35 -11.11 -8.30 5.12
N LEU A 36 -10.47 -9.19 4.35
CA LEU A 36 -11.13 -10.37 3.79
C LEU A 36 -11.56 -11.35 4.91
N LEU A 37 -10.70 -11.56 5.91
CA LEU A 37 -11.02 -12.37 7.09
C LEU A 37 -12.12 -11.74 7.95
N ALA A 38 -12.24 -10.41 7.95
CA ALA A 38 -13.33 -9.68 8.57
C ALA A 38 -14.66 -9.79 7.78
N GLY A 39 -14.69 -10.53 6.67
CA GLY A 39 -15.89 -10.82 5.89
C GLY A 39 -16.25 -9.76 4.85
N LEU A 40 -15.35 -8.80 4.56
CA LEU A 40 -15.59 -7.83 3.48
C LEU A 40 -15.40 -8.51 2.11
N SER A 41 -16.22 -8.13 1.13
CA SER A 41 -16.01 -8.57 -0.26
C SER A 41 -14.69 -8.02 -0.82
N PRO A 42 -14.07 -8.67 -1.83
CA PRO A 42 -12.80 -8.20 -2.40
C PRO A 42 -12.82 -6.74 -2.85
N VAL A 43 -13.92 -6.29 -3.47
CA VAL A 43 -14.10 -4.90 -3.91
C VAL A 43 -14.17 -3.94 -2.71
N GLN A 44 -14.86 -4.35 -1.64
CA GLN A 44 -14.96 -3.54 -0.42
C GLN A 44 -13.64 -3.49 0.36
N ALA A 45 -12.91 -4.60 0.40
CA ALA A 45 -11.60 -4.68 1.02
C ALA A 45 -10.60 -3.76 0.30
N LEU A 46 -10.57 -3.79 -1.05
CA LEU A 46 -9.74 -2.89 -1.86
C LEU A 46 -10.11 -1.42 -1.63
N GLY A 47 -11.39 -1.05 -1.72
CA GLY A 47 -11.84 0.33 -1.52
C GLY A 47 -11.52 0.85 -0.12
N THR A 48 -11.82 0.07 0.91
CA THR A 48 -11.55 0.42 2.32
C THR A 48 -10.05 0.54 2.59
N ASN A 49 -9.23 -0.31 1.96
CA ASN A 49 -7.78 -0.25 2.04
C ASN A 49 -7.22 1.04 1.41
N LYS A 50 -7.78 1.54 0.31
CA LYS A 50 -7.31 2.79 -0.33
C LYS A 50 -7.47 3.99 0.59
N LEU A 51 -8.53 4.05 1.40
CA LEU A 51 -8.73 5.13 2.37
C LEU A 51 -7.60 5.13 3.42
N GLN A 52 -7.35 3.97 4.04
CA GLN A 52 -6.25 3.81 4.99
C GLN A 52 -4.89 4.15 4.35
N GLY A 53 -4.63 3.60 3.15
CA GLY A 53 -3.38 3.78 2.42
C GLY A 53 -3.12 5.24 2.05
N ALA A 54 -4.16 5.97 1.64
CA ALA A 54 -4.06 7.41 1.38
C ALA A 54 -3.64 8.17 2.64
N VAL A 55 -4.29 7.92 3.77
CA VAL A 55 -3.97 8.61 5.04
C VAL A 55 -2.55 8.28 5.52
N SER A 56 -2.14 7.02 5.48
CA SER A 56 -0.76 6.60 5.80
C SER A 56 0.28 7.30 4.93
N ALA A 57 0.06 7.31 3.62
CA ALA A 57 1.00 7.86 2.65
C ALA A 57 1.07 9.39 2.73
N ILE A 58 -0.05 10.09 2.90
CA ILE A 58 -0.07 11.54 3.11
C ILE A 58 0.66 11.92 4.41
N SER A 59 0.36 11.19 5.49
CA SER A 59 0.97 11.38 6.82
C SER A 59 2.50 11.24 6.79
N SER A 60 3.00 10.17 6.17
CA SER A 60 4.44 9.91 6.02
C SER A 60 5.11 10.85 5.01
N THR A 61 4.45 11.19 3.90
CA THR A 61 4.92 12.20 2.94
C THR A 61 5.12 13.54 3.62
N SER A 62 4.15 14.01 4.43
CA SER A 62 4.26 15.23 5.23
C SER A 62 5.46 15.18 6.18
N ALA A 63 5.69 14.04 6.85
CA ALA A 63 6.84 13.88 7.74
C ALA A 63 8.19 13.97 6.99
N PHE A 64 8.31 13.33 5.83
CA PHE A 64 9.53 13.38 5.01
C PHE A 64 9.75 14.74 4.31
N ALA A 65 8.67 15.37 3.84
CA ALA A 65 8.69 16.68 3.21
C ALA A 65 9.22 17.76 4.17
N ARG A 66 8.77 17.75 5.43
CA ARG A 66 9.25 18.66 6.49
C ARG A 66 10.74 18.52 6.79
N ARG A 67 11.39 17.45 6.33
CA ARG A 67 12.83 17.21 6.49
C ARG A 67 13.63 17.46 5.22
N GLY A 68 13.02 18.01 4.16
CA GLY A 68 13.69 18.30 2.90
C GLY A 68 14.11 17.04 2.12
N LEU A 69 13.50 15.89 2.39
CA LEU A 69 13.87 14.61 1.77
C LEU A 69 13.19 14.37 0.41
N ILE A 70 12.29 15.26 -0.02
CA ILE A 70 11.58 15.17 -1.30
C ILE A 70 12.14 16.23 -2.25
N ASP A 71 12.60 15.78 -3.41
CA ASP A 71 13.03 16.65 -4.50
C ASP A 71 11.83 16.96 -5.39
N TRP A 72 11.23 18.12 -5.19
CA TRP A 72 9.96 18.46 -5.82
C TRP A 72 10.00 18.41 -7.34
N LYS A 73 11.15 18.72 -7.96
CA LYS A 73 11.29 18.74 -9.43
C LYS A 73 11.06 17.36 -10.04
N THR A 74 11.51 16.30 -9.36
CA THR A 74 11.31 14.90 -9.79
C THR A 74 10.06 14.28 -9.19
N ALA A 75 9.59 14.79 -8.05
CA ALA A 75 8.51 14.17 -7.29
C ALA A 75 7.11 14.45 -7.87
N TRP A 76 6.83 15.66 -8.37
CA TRP A 76 5.48 15.99 -8.88
C TRP A 76 5.10 15.23 -10.18
N PRO A 77 5.98 15.01 -11.17
CA PRO A 77 5.64 14.23 -12.35
C PRO A 77 5.36 12.77 -12.01
N VAL A 78 6.16 12.20 -11.10
CA VAL A 78 5.97 10.83 -10.60
C VAL A 78 4.65 10.70 -9.85
N ALA A 79 4.29 11.70 -9.03
CA ALA A 79 3.01 11.72 -8.32
C ALA A 79 1.82 11.76 -9.28
N LEU A 80 1.86 12.61 -10.33
CA LEU A 80 0.79 12.66 -11.33
C LEU A 80 0.64 11.35 -12.10
N ALA A 81 1.76 10.78 -12.54
CA ALA A 81 1.75 9.47 -13.21
C ALA A 81 1.17 8.39 -12.28
N ALA A 82 1.54 8.40 -11.00
CA ALA A 82 1.02 7.46 -10.00
C ALA A 82 -0.48 7.66 -9.72
N ALA A 83 -0.97 8.90 -9.70
CA ALA A 83 -2.40 9.20 -9.55
C ALA A 83 -3.22 8.70 -10.75
N ALA A 84 -2.75 8.99 -11.97
CA ALA A 84 -3.39 8.53 -13.21
C ALA A 84 -3.40 6.99 -13.27
N ALA A 85 -2.28 6.34 -12.94
CA ALA A 85 -2.19 4.90 -12.81
C ALA A 85 -3.20 4.34 -11.80
N GLY A 86 -3.25 4.91 -10.59
CA GLY A 86 -4.19 4.49 -9.55
C GLY A 86 -5.65 4.61 -9.99
N LEU A 87 -6.00 5.68 -10.70
CA LEU A 87 -7.33 5.87 -11.26
C LEU A 87 -7.67 4.80 -12.31
N CYS A 88 -6.79 4.61 -13.31
CA CYS A 88 -6.96 3.57 -14.33
C CYS A 88 -7.08 2.18 -13.71
N GLY A 89 -6.26 1.87 -12.70
CA GLY A 89 -6.32 0.64 -11.94
C GLY A 89 -7.66 0.37 -11.27
N ALA A 90 -8.20 1.38 -10.57
CA ALA A 90 -9.51 1.24 -9.93
C ALA A 90 -10.64 1.07 -10.95
N LEU A 91 -10.56 1.68 -12.14
CA LEU A 91 -11.52 1.43 -13.23
C LEU A 91 -11.46 -0.03 -13.69
N CYS A 92 -10.27 -0.55 -13.97
CA CYS A 92 -10.04 -1.91 -14.42
C CYS A 92 -10.51 -2.95 -13.38
N ALA A 93 -10.18 -2.73 -12.10
CA ALA A 93 -10.58 -3.61 -10.99
C ALA A 93 -12.11 -3.69 -10.79
N SER A 94 -12.87 -2.79 -11.42
CA SER A 94 -14.32 -2.71 -11.27
C SER A 94 -15.11 -3.26 -12.45
N LEU A 95 -14.48 -3.87 -13.46
CA LEU A 95 -15.14 -4.37 -14.68
C LEU A 95 -15.13 -5.92 -14.73
N PRO A 96 -16.27 -6.58 -15.03
CA PRO A 96 -16.41 -8.04 -14.86
C PRO A 96 -15.96 -8.95 -16.02
N CYS A 97 -15.48 -8.47 -17.17
CA CYS A 97 -15.16 -9.36 -18.31
C CYS A 97 -13.83 -9.04 -19.03
N PHE A 98 -12.81 -9.90 -18.82
CA PHE A 98 -11.98 -10.57 -19.84
C PHE A 98 -10.85 -11.41 -19.17
N VAL A 99 -11.08 -12.04 -18.01
CA VAL A 99 -10.11 -12.77 -17.14
C VAL A 99 -8.90 -11.93 -16.62
N ALA A 100 -8.52 -10.87 -17.30
CA ALA A 100 -7.13 -10.55 -17.50
C ALA A 100 -6.91 -9.24 -18.29
N PRO A 101 -7.47 -8.05 -17.98
CA PRO A 101 -6.93 -6.81 -18.57
C PRO A 101 -5.97 -6.05 -17.64
N LEU A 102 -4.93 -6.60 -16.98
CA LEU A 102 -4.27 -7.91 -16.86
C LEU A 102 -3.61 -7.91 -15.46
N VAL A 103 -4.09 -8.67 -14.45
CA VAL A 103 -3.71 -8.37 -13.04
C VAL A 103 -3.94 -6.85 -12.81
N GLY A 104 -4.95 -6.27 -13.45
CA GLY A 104 -4.80 -5.07 -14.31
C GLY A 104 -4.81 -3.73 -13.62
N PHE A 105 -3.75 -2.92 -13.64
CA PHE A 105 -2.49 -2.97 -14.37
C PHE A 105 -1.32 -3.14 -13.36
N TYR A 106 -1.26 -4.34 -12.75
CA TYR A 106 -0.57 -4.83 -11.54
C TYR A 106 -1.16 -4.41 -10.16
N ASP A 107 -2.48 -4.56 -10.05
CA ASP A 107 -3.40 -4.07 -9.02
C ASP A 107 -3.61 -2.55 -9.04
N GLY A 108 -3.35 -1.97 -10.20
CA GLY A 108 -3.58 -0.58 -10.59
C GLY A 108 -2.31 0.27 -10.68
N ILE A 109 -1.29 -0.09 -9.90
CA ILE A 109 0.08 -0.22 -10.39
C ILE A 109 1.01 -0.92 -9.40
N PHE A 110 0.67 -1.13 -8.11
CA PHE A 110 1.42 -2.10 -7.28
C PHE A 110 0.73 -2.57 -5.97
N GLY A 111 -0.59 -2.38 -5.83
CA GLY A 111 -1.39 -2.90 -4.72
C GLY A 111 -0.73 -2.85 -3.31
N PRO A 112 -0.87 -3.93 -2.52
CA PRO A 112 -0.10 -4.13 -1.30
C PRO A 112 1.37 -4.49 -1.64
N GLY A 113 2.25 -3.50 -1.78
CA GLY A 113 3.66 -3.75 -2.14
C GLY A 113 4.31 -2.65 -2.96
N ALA A 114 3.51 -1.71 -3.48
CA ALA A 114 3.92 -0.52 -4.21
C ALA A 114 5.15 0.19 -3.71
N GLY A 115 5.16 0.44 -2.40
CA GLY A 115 6.26 1.19 -1.84
C GLY A 115 7.60 0.46 -1.96
N ALA A 116 7.62 -0.87 -1.92
CA ALA A 116 8.87 -1.62 -2.06
C ALA A 116 9.43 -1.52 -3.49
N PHE A 117 8.58 -1.63 -4.51
CA PHE A 117 9.00 -1.54 -5.91
C PHE A 117 9.36 -0.11 -6.33
N TYR A 118 8.58 0.91 -5.93
CA TYR A 118 8.96 2.30 -6.13
C TYR A 118 10.29 2.61 -5.46
N MET A 119 10.52 2.10 -4.25
CA MET A 119 11.77 2.30 -3.56
C MET A 119 12.94 1.67 -4.31
N VAL A 120 12.81 0.41 -4.76
CA VAL A 120 13.86 -0.25 -5.55
C VAL A 120 14.11 0.51 -6.85
N ALA A 121 13.06 0.87 -7.60
CA ALA A 121 13.18 1.60 -8.86
C ALA A 121 13.83 2.99 -8.67
N ILE A 122 13.46 3.72 -7.62
CA ILE A 122 14.04 5.04 -7.33
C ILE A 122 15.50 4.91 -6.86
N VAL A 123 15.84 3.88 -6.09
CA VAL A 123 17.23 3.59 -5.71
C VAL A 123 18.08 3.24 -6.93
N THR A 124 17.58 2.39 -7.82
CA THR A 124 18.35 1.90 -8.98
C THR A 124 18.41 2.90 -10.14
N LEU A 125 17.32 3.61 -10.43
CA LEU A 125 17.22 4.50 -11.60
C LEU A 125 17.61 5.95 -11.28
N LEU A 126 17.29 6.47 -10.09
CA LEU A 126 17.58 7.85 -9.71
C LEU A 126 18.81 7.97 -8.79
N GLY A 127 19.42 6.84 -8.39
CA GLY A 127 20.61 6.82 -7.55
C GLY A 127 20.41 7.37 -6.14
N TYR A 128 19.16 7.52 -5.68
CA TYR A 128 18.87 8.04 -4.36
C TYR A 128 19.21 7.01 -3.26
N GLY A 129 19.73 7.49 -2.13
CA GLY A 129 19.87 6.67 -0.93
C GLY A 129 18.52 6.17 -0.42
N ALA A 130 18.50 5.02 0.27
CA ALA A 130 17.27 4.33 0.67
C ALA A 130 16.25 5.24 1.38
N LEU A 131 16.70 6.17 2.22
CA LEU A 131 15.82 7.13 2.90
C LEU A 131 15.17 8.13 1.93
N LYS A 132 15.94 8.70 1.00
CA LYS A 132 15.42 9.65 -0.01
C LYS A 132 14.49 8.94 -1.00
N ALA A 133 14.81 7.70 -1.37
CA ALA A 133 13.93 6.87 -2.19
C ALA A 133 12.61 6.53 -1.47
N THR A 134 12.66 6.24 -0.17
CA THR A 134 11.47 6.02 0.67
C THR A 134 10.57 7.25 0.68
N ALA A 135 11.15 8.45 0.80
CA ALA A 135 10.39 9.70 0.81
C ALA A 135 9.63 9.94 -0.50
N HIS A 136 10.28 9.78 -1.65
CA HIS A 136 9.65 9.95 -2.98
C HIS A 136 8.57 8.89 -3.23
N THR A 137 8.83 7.67 -2.79
CA THR A 137 7.87 6.57 -2.82
C THR A 137 6.58 6.89 -2.07
N LYS A 138 6.66 7.53 -0.89
CA LYS A 138 5.45 7.87 -0.13
C LYS A 138 4.56 8.87 -0.84
N LEU A 139 5.16 9.85 -1.53
CA LEU A 139 4.39 10.79 -2.34
C LEU A 139 3.69 10.08 -3.50
N ALA A 140 4.39 9.19 -4.20
CA ALA A 140 3.80 8.38 -5.26
C ALA A 140 2.65 7.50 -4.75
N ASN A 141 2.83 6.85 -3.59
CA ASN A 141 1.77 6.08 -2.93
C ASN A 141 0.58 6.93 -2.51
N ALA A 142 0.81 8.16 -2.02
CA ALA A 142 -0.27 9.07 -1.65
C ALA A 142 -1.12 9.42 -2.88
N ALA A 143 -0.45 9.75 -3.98
CA ALA A 143 -1.11 10.12 -5.22
C ALA A 143 -1.92 8.96 -5.83
N SER A 144 -1.35 7.75 -5.91
CA SER A 144 -2.06 6.58 -6.45
C SER A 144 -3.22 6.11 -5.56
N ASN A 145 -3.05 6.14 -4.23
CA ASN A 145 -4.13 5.81 -3.30
C ASN A 145 -5.26 6.84 -3.35
N LEU A 146 -4.96 8.14 -3.48
CA LEU A 146 -5.98 9.16 -3.70
C LEU A 146 -6.71 8.96 -5.03
N GLY A 147 -5.99 8.72 -6.12
CA GLY A 147 -6.58 8.49 -7.44
C GLY A 147 -7.56 7.30 -7.45
N SER A 148 -7.15 6.17 -6.87
CA SER A 148 -8.01 4.98 -6.76
C SER A 148 -9.15 5.15 -5.74
N LEU A 149 -8.93 5.86 -4.62
CA LEU A 149 -9.94 6.10 -3.60
C LEU A 149 -11.14 6.88 -4.13
N VAL A 150 -10.91 7.87 -5.02
CA VAL A 150 -12.01 8.63 -5.64
C VAL A 150 -12.99 7.69 -6.32
N LEU A 151 -12.50 6.76 -7.14
CA LEU A 151 -13.36 5.82 -7.86
C LEU A 151 -14.04 4.81 -6.95
N PHE A 152 -13.33 4.23 -5.98
CA PHE A 152 -13.94 3.30 -5.04
C PHE A 152 -15.00 3.97 -4.15
N THR A 153 -14.81 5.25 -3.83
CA THR A 153 -15.81 6.05 -3.11
C THR A 153 -17.04 6.29 -3.97
N LEU A 154 -16.86 6.68 -5.24
CA LEU A 154 -17.96 6.89 -6.18
C LEU A 154 -18.76 5.61 -6.44
N LYS A 155 -18.11 4.44 -6.38
CA LYS A 155 -18.76 3.13 -6.52
C LYS A 155 -19.36 2.58 -5.22
N GLY A 156 -19.27 3.31 -4.11
CA GLY A 156 -19.79 2.86 -2.81
C GLY A 156 -19.06 1.65 -2.23
N ALA A 157 -17.84 1.36 -2.67
CA ALA A 157 -17.06 0.22 -2.21
C ALA A 157 -16.40 0.47 -0.84
N VAL A 158 -16.30 1.71 -0.39
CA VAL A 158 -15.62 2.06 0.87
C VAL A 158 -16.55 1.81 2.06
N VAL A 159 -16.13 0.95 2.99
CA VAL A 159 -16.84 0.73 4.26
C VAL A 159 -16.38 1.79 5.26
N TRP A 160 -17.11 2.90 5.33
CA TRP A 160 -16.69 4.09 6.09
C TRP A 160 -16.31 3.85 7.57
N PRO A 161 -17.10 3.13 8.40
CA PRO A 161 -16.75 2.95 9.81
C PRO A 161 -15.41 2.22 9.99
N VAL A 162 -15.21 1.17 9.19
CA VAL A 162 -13.97 0.38 9.17
C VAL A 162 -12.83 1.22 8.61
N GLY A 163 -13.05 1.89 7.48
CA GLY A 163 -12.05 2.70 6.80
C GLY A 163 -11.55 3.89 7.62
N LEU A 164 -12.44 4.57 8.37
CA LEU A 164 -12.08 5.68 9.25
C LEU A 164 -11.28 5.20 10.47
N ALA A 165 -11.67 4.07 11.10
CA ALA A 165 -10.91 3.48 12.17
C ALA A 165 -9.50 3.06 11.68
N MET A 166 -9.42 2.40 10.54
CA MET A 166 -8.15 2.03 9.93
C MET A 166 -7.30 3.26 9.57
N ALA A 167 -7.91 4.31 9.02
CA ALA A 167 -7.21 5.57 8.72
C ALA A 167 -6.59 6.19 9.98
N ALA A 168 -7.31 6.22 11.10
CA ALA A 168 -6.78 6.72 12.37
C ALA A 168 -5.60 5.88 12.87
N GLY A 169 -5.72 4.55 12.86
CA GLY A 169 -4.63 3.64 13.23
C GLY A 169 -3.41 3.85 12.33
N ALA A 170 -3.63 3.86 11.02
CA ALA A 170 -2.57 4.02 10.03
C ALA A 170 -1.89 5.38 10.09
N PHE A 171 -2.61 6.45 10.44
CA PHE A 171 -2.01 7.76 10.70
C PHE A 171 -0.98 7.69 11.83
N ILE A 172 -1.35 7.07 12.97
CA ILE A 172 -0.47 6.89 14.13
C ILE A 172 0.74 6.02 13.72
N GLY A 173 0.46 4.89 13.06
CA GLY A 173 1.49 4.01 12.52
C GLY A 173 2.48 4.73 11.64
N ALA A 174 2.00 5.50 10.67
CA ALA A 174 2.84 6.23 9.71
C ALA A 174 3.73 7.29 10.37
N GLN A 175 3.24 7.95 11.43
CA GLN A 175 4.05 8.89 12.22
C GLN A 175 5.18 8.17 12.96
N VAL A 176 4.92 6.98 13.54
CA VAL A 176 5.97 6.18 14.18
C VAL A 176 6.96 5.65 13.14
N GLY A 177 6.46 5.05 12.07
CA GLY A 177 7.29 4.46 11.01
C GLY A 177 8.18 5.47 10.31
N SER A 178 7.66 6.67 9.98
CA SER A 178 8.48 7.73 9.36
C SER A 178 9.59 8.22 10.30
N ARG A 179 9.33 8.36 11.61
CA ARG A 179 10.36 8.69 12.60
C ARG A 179 11.43 7.62 12.69
N LEU A 180 11.04 6.34 12.72
CA LEU A 180 11.98 5.21 12.74
C LEU A 180 12.82 5.14 11.46
N ALA A 181 12.20 5.34 10.30
CA ALA A 181 12.88 5.38 9.01
C ALA A 181 13.94 6.49 8.96
N MET A 182 13.64 7.68 9.48
CA MET A 182 14.62 8.78 9.54
C MET A 182 15.69 8.56 10.61
N ARG A 183 15.37 7.89 11.72
CA ARG A 183 16.31 7.64 12.82
C ARG A 183 17.32 6.54 12.50
N PHE A 184 16.86 5.44 11.91
CA PHE A 184 17.69 4.26 11.64
C PHE A 184 18.11 4.13 10.17
N GLY A 185 17.43 4.84 9.26
CA GLY A 185 17.81 4.95 7.87
C GLY A 185 17.93 3.58 7.17
N PRO A 186 18.96 3.39 6.33
CA PRO A 186 19.16 2.15 5.58
C PRO A 186 19.27 0.88 6.44
N LYS A 187 19.72 1.00 7.70
CA LYS A 187 19.88 -0.14 8.62
C LYS A 187 18.54 -0.80 8.98
N LEU A 188 17.46 -0.03 8.95
CA LEU A 188 16.10 -0.54 9.17
C LEU A 188 15.38 -0.82 7.85
N ILE A 189 15.53 0.07 6.87
CA ILE A 189 14.78 -0.01 5.60
C ILE A 189 15.15 -1.26 4.80
N ARG A 190 16.46 -1.55 4.63
CA ARG A 190 16.91 -2.66 3.76
C ARG A 190 16.49 -4.05 4.28
N PRO A 191 16.73 -4.40 5.56
CA PRO A 191 16.31 -5.72 6.07
C PRO A 191 14.80 -5.89 6.03
N LEU A 192 14.05 -4.83 6.35
CA LEU A 192 12.59 -4.89 6.39
C LEU A 192 12.00 -5.10 4.99
N LEU A 193 12.59 -4.47 3.95
CA LEU A 193 12.23 -4.73 2.56
C LEU A 193 12.47 -6.20 2.18
N VAL A 194 13.66 -6.75 2.48
CA VAL A 194 13.99 -8.15 2.18
C VAL A 194 13.04 -9.11 2.88
N VAL A 195 12.78 -8.90 4.19
CA VAL A 195 11.88 -9.76 4.97
C VAL A 195 10.48 -9.76 4.38
N ILE A 196 9.95 -8.59 3.99
CA ILE A 196 8.62 -8.48 3.37
C ILE A 196 8.60 -9.19 2.01
N SER A 197 9.62 -8.99 1.17
CA SER A 197 9.71 -9.64 -0.15
C SER A 197 9.81 -11.16 -0.03
N CYS A 198 10.64 -11.66 0.89
CA CYS A 198 10.77 -13.10 1.15
C CYS A 198 9.47 -13.69 1.71
N ALA A 199 8.84 -13.02 2.68
CA ALA A 199 7.56 -13.47 3.23
C ALA A 199 6.47 -13.53 2.15
N MET A 200 6.43 -12.55 1.24
CA MET A 200 5.51 -12.54 0.11
C MET A 200 5.78 -13.69 -0.87
N ALA A 201 7.04 -13.94 -1.21
CA ALA A 201 7.42 -15.07 -2.06
C ALA A 201 6.99 -16.40 -1.45
N VAL A 202 7.24 -16.61 -0.15
CA VAL A 202 6.83 -17.82 0.58
C VAL A 202 5.31 -17.97 0.59
N LYS A 203 4.57 -16.89 0.89
CA LYS A 203 3.10 -16.92 0.89
C LYS A 203 2.54 -17.32 -0.47
N LEU A 204 3.05 -16.71 -1.55
CA LEU A 204 2.60 -17.02 -2.92
C LEU A 204 2.93 -18.46 -3.34
N LEU A 205 4.08 -18.98 -2.90
CA LEU A 205 4.45 -20.38 -3.16
C LEU A 205 3.58 -21.36 -2.39
N ALA A 206 3.20 -21.02 -1.15
CA ALA A 206 2.37 -21.85 -0.28
C ALA A 206 0.87 -21.89 -0.67
N ASP A 207 0.42 -20.97 -1.53
CA ASP A 207 -0.96 -20.89 -1.98
C ASP A 207 -1.40 -22.21 -2.66
N PRO A 208 -2.51 -22.85 -2.25
CA PRO A 208 -3.04 -24.04 -2.90
C PRO A 208 -3.38 -23.82 -4.40
N ALA A 209 -3.76 -22.61 -4.78
CA ALA A 209 -4.08 -22.27 -6.18
C ALA A 209 -2.84 -21.94 -7.02
N ASN A 210 -1.63 -22.16 -6.50
CA ASN A 210 -0.39 -21.87 -7.21
C ASN A 210 -0.28 -22.75 -8.48
N PRO A 211 -0.14 -22.16 -9.68
CA PRO A 211 -0.05 -22.92 -10.93
C PRO A 211 1.16 -23.87 -10.96
N LEU A 212 2.23 -23.56 -10.23
CA LEU A 212 3.37 -24.49 -10.08
C LEU A 212 3.01 -25.70 -9.23
N ARG A 213 2.18 -25.52 -8.19
CA ARG A 213 1.71 -26.61 -7.33
C ARG A 213 0.71 -27.51 -8.07
N MET A 214 -0.20 -26.89 -8.81
CA MET A 214 -1.12 -27.59 -9.72
C MET A 214 -0.38 -28.35 -10.83
N ALA A 215 0.70 -27.78 -11.39
CA ALA A 215 1.55 -28.45 -12.38
C ALA A 215 2.36 -29.62 -11.79
N MET A 216 2.67 -29.58 -10.49
CA MET A 216 3.33 -30.66 -9.76
C MET A 216 2.34 -31.69 -9.16
N GLY A 217 1.03 -31.55 -9.41
CA GLY A 217 0.01 -32.52 -9.01
C GLY A 217 -0.36 -32.49 -7.51
N PHE A 218 -0.13 -31.36 -6.83
CA PHE A 218 -0.49 -31.13 -5.42
C PHE A 218 -1.60 -30.10 -5.23
#